data_AF-A0AAW9I9K4-F1
#
_entry.id   AF-A0AAW9I9K4-F1
#
_cell.length_a   1.000
_cell.length_b   1.000
_cell.length_c   1.000
_cell.angle_alpha   90.00
_cell.angle_beta   90.00
_cell.angle_gamma   90.00
#
_symmetry.space_group_name_H-M   'P 1'
#
loop_
_entity.id
_entity.type
_entity.pdbx_description
1 polymer ?
#
loop_
_entity_poly.entity_id
_entity_poly.type
_entity_poly.pdbx_seq_one_letter_code
_entity_poly.pdbx_strand_id
1 'polypeptide(L)'
;MKKKFVMSYSCGKDSTLSLYRMIKEGHEPVALLITVDKKVLRSWFHGVPKDLLNQVSKSLNIPLLLVECQGEKYADAFKNALIKAKNELGAEG
;
A
#
# COMPACT_ATOMS: atom_id res chain seq x y z
N MET A 1 -1.59 5.06 22.09
CA MET A 1 -1.38 3.63 21.75
C MET A 1 -0.82 3.54 20.34
N LYS A 2 0.32 2.85 20.19
CA LYS A 2 0.90 2.55 18.88
C LYS A 2 -0.02 1.55 18.17
N LYS A 3 -0.50 1.92 16.98
CA LYS A 3 -1.36 1.06 16.15
C LYS A 3 -0.58 0.59 14.94
N LYS A 4 -0.81 -0.67 14.55
CA LYS A 4 -0.30 -1.23 13.30
C LYS A 4 -1.29 -0.91 12.17
N PHE A 5 -0.81 -0.33 11.08
CA PHE A 5 -1.69 0.10 9.99
C PHE A 5 -1.15 -0.26 8.62
N VAL A 6 -2.06 -0.36 7.65
CA VAL A 6 -1.72 -0.54 6.24
C VAL A 6 -1.94 0.77 5.51
N MET A 7 -0.93 1.22 4.76
CA MET A 7 -1.05 2.47 4.02
C MET A 7 -1.44 2.20 2.57
N SER A 8 -2.60 2.68 2.15
CA SER A 8 -2.90 2.79 0.71
C SER A 8 -1.98 3.82 0.07
N TYR A 9 -1.05 3.38 -0.77
CA TYR A 9 0.06 4.22 -1.24
C TYR A 9 0.03 4.37 -2.77
N SER A 10 -0.24 5.60 -3.25
CA SER A 10 -0.31 5.91 -4.67
C SER A 10 1.00 6.45 -5.27
N CYS A 11 2.09 6.48 -4.49
CA CYS A 11 3.34 7.21 -4.81
C CYS A 11 3.15 8.72 -4.99
N GLY A 12 2.03 9.28 -4.54
CA GLY A 12 1.77 10.71 -4.56
C GLY A 12 2.30 11.42 -3.31
N LYS A 13 2.38 12.75 -3.40
CA LYS A 13 2.75 13.62 -2.26
C LYS A 13 1.81 13.43 -1.06
N ASP A 14 0.52 13.22 -1.33
CA ASP A 14 -0.51 13.15 -0.29
C ASP A 14 -0.43 11.83 0.48
N SER A 15 -0.24 10.70 -0.21
CA SER A 15 0.01 9.41 0.44
C SER A 15 1.32 9.41 1.22
N THR A 16 2.35 10.09 0.72
CA THR A 16 3.64 10.20 1.43
C THR A 16 3.50 11.04 2.70
N LEU A 17 2.75 12.15 2.63
CA LEU A 17 2.50 13.00 3.79
C LEU A 17 1.66 12.28 4.86
N SER A 18 0.63 11.53 4.47
CA SER A 18 -0.19 10.74 5.40
C SER A 18 0.63 9.63 6.08
N LEU A 19 1.48 8.92 5.33
CA LEU A 19 2.41 7.94 5.89
C LEU A 19 3.33 8.59 6.93
N TYR A 20 3.93 9.73 6.56
CA TYR A 20 4.84 10.46 7.44
C TYR A 20 4.15 10.91 8.73
N ARG A 21 2.93 11.44 8.65
CA ARG A 21 2.15 11.86 9.82
C ARG A 21 1.86 10.70 10.76
N MET A 22 1.40 9.57 10.23
CA MET A 22 1.11 8.38 11.03
C MET A 22 2.37 7.84 11.74
N ILE A 23 3.50 7.77 11.05
CA ILE A 23 4.79 7.38 11.65
C ILE A 23 5.18 8.36 12.76
N LYS A 24 5.03 9.67 12.51
CA LYS A 24 5.37 10.72 13.48
C LYS A 24 4.47 10.69 14.72
N GLU A 25 3.22 10.28 14.57
CA GLU A 25 2.27 10.03 15.68
C GLU A 25 2.59 8.75 16.46
N GLY A 26 3.60 7.98 16.05
CA GLY A 26 4.07 6.78 16.73
C GLY A 26 3.38 5.50 16.27
N HIS A 27 2.63 5.52 15.16
CA HIS A 27 2.03 4.34 14.55
C HIS A 27 3.05 3.55 13.72
N GLU A 28 2.78 2.26 13.53
CA GLU A 28 3.66 1.34 12.79
C GLU A 28 3.04 0.95 11.45
N PRO A 29 3.64 1.36 10.32
CA PRO A 29 3.20 0.88 9.02
C PRO A 29 3.66 -0.57 8.84
N VAL A 30 2.72 -1.50 8.69
CA VAL A 30 3.03 -2.92 8.49
C VAL A 30 3.14 -3.29 7.01
N ALA A 31 2.50 -2.51 6.13
CA ALA A 31 2.64 -2.66 4.68
C ALA A 31 2.19 -1.41 3.92
N LEU A 32 2.74 -1.23 2.72
CA LEU A 32 2.24 -0.32 1.69
C LEU A 32 1.36 -1.11 0.72
N LEU A 33 0.08 -0.82 0.67
CA LEU A 33 -0.87 -1.43 -0.26
C LEU A 33 -0.95 -0.57 -1.52
N ILE A 34 -0.60 -1.16 -2.66
CA ILE A 34 -0.63 -0.50 -3.97
C ILE A 34 -1.45 -1.35 -4.93
N THR A 35 -2.51 -0.77 -5.47
CA THR A 35 -3.32 -1.37 -6.53
C THR A 35 -2.78 -0.99 -7.90
N VAL A 36 -2.56 -1.99 -8.75
CA VAL A 36 -2.07 -1.82 -10.13
C VAL A 36 -3.03 -2.48 -11.13
N ASP A 37 -3.12 -1.90 -12.34
CA ASP A 37 -3.96 -2.45 -13.39
C ASP A 37 -3.27 -3.65 -14.07
N LYS A 38 -3.96 -4.80 -14.05
CA LYS A 38 -3.48 -6.05 -14.64
C LYS A 38 -3.31 -5.98 -16.17
N LYS A 39 -3.99 -5.06 -16.89
CA LYS A 39 -3.84 -4.92 -18.36
C LYS A 39 -2.60 -4.13 -18.78
N VAL A 40 -2.12 -3.23 -17.92
CA VAL A 40 -1.08 -2.27 -18.31
C VAL A 40 0.23 -2.50 -17.56
N LEU A 41 0.27 -3.39 -16.55
CA LEU A 41 1.41 -3.51 -15.62
C LEU A 41 1.86 -2.13 -15.10
N ARG A 42 0.91 -1.19 -15.01
CA ARG A 42 1.13 0.21 -14.67
C ARG A 42 0.12 0.59 -13.60
N SER A 43 0.60 1.22 -12.54
CA SER A 43 -0.26 1.73 -11.46
C SER A 43 -1.26 2.74 -12.03
N TRP A 44 -2.51 2.70 -11.54
CA TRP A 44 -3.60 3.60 -11.96
C TRP A 44 -3.26 5.09 -11.83
N PHE A 45 -2.25 5.44 -11.03
CA PHE A 45 -1.91 6.83 -10.81
C PHE A 45 -0.87 7.41 -11.78
N HIS A 46 0.22 6.72 -12.18
CA HIS A 46 1.22 7.35 -13.07
C HIS A 46 2.13 6.39 -13.86
N GLY A 47 1.77 5.11 -14.01
CA GLY A 47 2.67 4.17 -14.72
C GLY A 47 3.99 3.93 -14.01
N VAL A 48 3.97 3.99 -12.68
CA VAL A 48 5.15 3.78 -11.84
C VAL A 48 5.63 2.33 -12.02
N PRO A 49 6.90 2.11 -12.45
CA PRO A 49 7.44 0.76 -12.62
C PRO A 49 7.43 0.01 -11.29
N LYS A 50 7.15 -1.29 -11.33
CA LYS A 50 7.23 -2.19 -10.16
C LYS A 50 8.59 -2.07 -9.46
N ASP A 51 9.66 -1.82 -10.21
CA ASP A 51 10.99 -1.60 -9.66
C ASP A 51 11.09 -0.36 -8.79
N LEU A 52 10.43 0.74 -9.16
CA LEU A 52 10.40 1.93 -8.31
C LEU A 52 9.60 1.68 -7.04
N LEU A 53 8.48 0.94 -7.12
CA LEU A 53 7.70 0.54 -5.94
C LEU A 53 8.53 -0.33 -4.98
N ASN A 54 9.31 -1.26 -5.54
CA ASN A 54 10.23 -2.09 -4.77
C ASN A 54 11.35 -1.24 -4.15
N GLN A 55 11.89 -0.25 -4.86
CA GLN A 55 12.90 0.67 -4.31
C GLN A 55 12.32 1.51 -3.17
N VAL A 56 11.10 2.02 -3.31
CA VAL A 56 10.41 2.76 -2.24
C VAL A 56 10.20 1.88 -1.01
N SER A 57 9.68 0.67 -1.20
CA SER A 57 9.50 -0.32 -0.13
C SER A 57 10.81 -0.63 0.60
N LYS A 58 11.91 -0.83 -0.15
CA LYS A 58 13.25 -1.03 0.42
C LYS A 58 13.77 0.20 1.16
N SER A 59 13.61 1.40 0.60
CA SER A 59 14.08 2.64 1.22
C SER A 59 13.35 2.97 2.53
N LEU A 60 12.06 2.64 2.60
CA LEU A 60 11.23 2.86 3.78
C LEU A 60 11.31 1.69 4.77
N ASN A 61 11.90 0.57 4.35
CA ASN A 61 11.90 -0.70 5.08
C ASN A 61 10.48 -1.16 5.48
N ILE A 62 9.50 -0.93 4.59
CA ILE A 62 8.09 -1.31 4.78
C ILE A 62 7.71 -2.30 3.67
N PRO A 63 7.13 -3.47 3.99
CA PRO A 63 6.68 -4.45 3.00
C PRO A 63 5.71 -3.87 1.97
N LEU A 64 5.81 -4.32 0.72
CA LEU A 64 4.91 -3.94 -0.37
C LEU A 64 3.83 -5.01 -0.58
N LEU A 65 2.56 -4.62 -0.46
CA LEU A 65 1.40 -5.42 -0.85
C LEU A 65 0.87 -4.92 -2.19
N LEU A 66 1.31 -5.58 -3.26
CA LEU A 66 0.87 -5.26 -4.62
C LEU A 66 -0.41 -6.04 -4.94
N VAL A 67 -1.47 -5.32 -5.31
CA VAL A 67 -2.79 -5.89 -5.65
C VAL A 67 -3.07 -5.64 -7.12
N GLU A 68 -2.96 -6.70 -7.93
CA GLU A 68 -3.23 -6.64 -9.36
C GLU A 68 -4.72 -6.88 -9.61
N CYS A 69 -5.43 -5.87 -10.11
CA CYS A 69 -6.86 -5.98 -10.40
C CYS A 69 -7.24 -5.28 -11.72
N GLN A 70 -8.43 -5.57 -12.24
CA GLN A 70 -8.96 -5.01 -13.47
C GLN A 70 -10.40 -4.55 -13.23
N GLY A 71 -10.69 -3.28 -13.55
CA GLY A 71 -12.04 -2.70 -13.56
C GLY A 71 -12.82 -2.95 -12.27
N GLU A 72 -14.02 -3.52 -12.41
CA GLU A 72 -15.01 -3.71 -11.33
C GLU A 72 -14.54 -4.59 -10.17
N LYS A 73 -13.46 -5.38 -10.35
CA LYS A 73 -12.90 -6.23 -9.29
C LYS A 73 -11.98 -5.48 -8.31
N TYR A 74 -11.78 -4.18 -8.52
CA TYR A 74 -10.93 -3.36 -7.66
C TYR A 74 -11.37 -3.42 -6.19
N ALA A 75 -12.66 -3.19 -5.92
CA ALA A 75 -13.17 -3.12 -4.57
C ALA A 75 -12.97 -4.44 -3.80
N ASP A 76 -13.27 -5.57 -4.44
CA ASP A 76 -13.10 -6.89 -3.85
C ASP A 76 -11.62 -7.24 -3.65
N ALA A 77 -10.77 -6.96 -4.63
CA ALA A 77 -9.33 -7.21 -4.53
C ALA A 77 -8.69 -6.37 -3.41
N PHE A 78 -9.09 -5.10 -3.30
CA PHE A 78 -8.63 -4.20 -2.25
C PHE A 78 -9.08 -4.68 -0.87
N LYS A 79 -10.35 -5.05 -0.73
CA LYS A 79 -10.90 -5.60 0.52
C LYS A 79 -10.19 -6.89 0.94
N ASN A 80 -9.95 -7.80 0.00
CA ASN A 80 -9.22 -9.04 0.27
C ASN A 80 -7.78 -8.77 0.71
N ALA A 81 -7.12 -7.77 0.13
CA ALA A 81 -5.78 -7.36 0.55
C ALA A 81 -5.76 -6.77 1.97
N LEU A 82 -6.77 -5.99 2.35
CA LEU A 82 -6.91 -5.50 3.73
C LEU A 82 -7.15 -6.65 4.72
N ILE A 83 -8.02 -7.62 4.37
CA ILE A 83 -8.26 -8.81 5.20
C ILE A 83 -6.97 -9.61 5.38
N LYS A 84 -6.22 -9.80 4.29
CA LYS A 84 -4.92 -10.48 4.32
C LYS A 84 -3.94 -9.75 5.23
N ALA A 85 -3.83 -8.42 5.10
CA ALA A 85 -2.94 -7.63 5.93
C ALA A 85 -3.34 -7.63 7.41
N LYS A 86 -4.64 -7.65 7.72
CA LYS A 86 -5.13 -7.82 9.10
C LYS A 86 -4.73 -9.17 9.67
N ASN A 87 -4.96 -10.25 8.93
CA ASN A 87 -4.74 -11.62 9.42
C ASN A 87 -3.26 -12.01 9.47
N GLU A 88 -2.46 -11.60 8.49
CA GLU A 88 -1.05 -12.01 8.37
C GLU A 88 -0.08 -11.01 8.98
N LEU A 89 -0.41 -9.71 8.98
CA LEU A 89 0.50 -8.64 9.45
C LEU A 89 0.02 -7.97 10.75
N GLY A 90 -1.16 -8.35 11.25
CA GLY A 90 -1.73 -7.78 12.48
C GLY A 90 -2.14 -6.32 12.33
N ALA A 91 -2.56 -5.90 11.13
CA ALA A 91 -3.05 -4.54 10.91
C ALA A 91 -4.38 -4.31 11.66
N GLU A 92 -4.45 -3.20 12.39
CA GLU A 92 -5.62 -2.79 13.18
C GLU A 92 -6.40 -1.63 12.54
N GLY A 93 -5.85 -1.03 11.48
CA GLY A 93 -6.41 0.11 10.74
C GLY A 93 -5.87 0.22 9.32
#